data_AF-A0A962ZID6-F1
#
_entry.id   AF-A0A962ZID6-F1
#
_cell.length_a   1.000
_cell.length_b   1.000
_cell.length_c   1.000
_cell.angle_alpha   90.00
_cell.angle_beta   90.00
_cell.angle_gamma   90.00
#
_symmetry.space_group_name_H-M   'P 1'
#
loop_
_entity.id
_entity.type
_entity.pdbx_description
1 polymer ?
#
loop_
_entity_poly.entity_id
_entity_poly.type
_entity_poly.pdbx_seq_one_letter_code
_entity_poly.pdbx_strand_id
1 'polypeptide(L)'
;TVAGGLAALEQSDVAMVTANLHYHDEQPVIDYAAAHNKGILIKKAFASGHLFNDTDNAMQQTFRHLLGTPGVTSIIAGTINPAHLRDNVEQARKALDTL
;
A
#
# COMPACT_ATOMS: atom_id res chain seq x y z
N THR A 1 1.68 12.03 -8.94
CA THR A 1 1.12 13.36 -8.57
C THR A 1 -0.37 13.17 -8.44
N VAL A 2 -1.00 13.90 -7.52
CA VAL A 2 -2.44 13.73 -7.25
C VAL A 2 -3.27 13.99 -8.51
N ALA A 3 -3.07 15.11 -9.19
CA ALA A 3 -3.83 15.46 -10.39
C ALA A 3 -3.73 14.39 -11.50
N GLY A 4 -2.53 13.83 -11.73
CA GLY A 4 -2.33 12.76 -12.70
C GLY A 4 -2.99 11.44 -12.28
N GLY A 5 -3.00 11.12 -10.98
CA GLY A 5 -3.67 9.94 -10.45
C GLY A 5 -5.19 10.00 -10.59
N LEU A 6 -5.79 11.16 -10.31
CA LEU A 6 -7.23 11.39 -10.49
C LEU A 6 -7.63 11.26 -11.96
N ALA A 7 -6.92 11.96 -12.85
CA ALA A 7 -7.17 11.90 -14.30
C ALA A 7 -7.00 10.47 -14.86
N ALA A 8 -6.08 9.67 -14.31
CA ALA A 8 -5.96 8.28 -14.68
C ALA A 8 -7.20 7.46 -14.28
N LEU A 9 -7.68 7.60 -13.05
CA LEU A 9 -8.84 6.84 -12.54
C LEU A 9 -10.17 7.23 -13.18
N GLU A 10 -10.28 8.42 -13.76
CA GLU A 10 -11.42 8.80 -14.61
C GLU A 10 -11.50 7.93 -15.88
N GLN A 11 -10.36 7.42 -16.37
CA GLN A 11 -10.25 6.73 -17.65
C GLN A 11 -9.78 5.27 -17.54
N SER A 12 -9.40 4.81 -16.34
CA SER A 12 -8.90 3.45 -16.09
C SER A 12 -9.62 2.78 -14.92
N ASP A 13 -9.43 1.47 -14.77
CA ASP A 13 -9.99 0.70 -13.66
C ASP A 13 -9.12 0.74 -12.40
N VAL A 14 -7.84 1.07 -12.57
CA VAL A 14 -6.83 0.97 -11.52
C VAL A 14 -5.75 2.04 -11.68
N ALA A 15 -5.20 2.49 -10.56
CA ALA A 15 -3.98 3.31 -10.50
C ALA A 15 -2.97 2.72 -9.52
N MET A 16 -1.68 2.96 -9.77
CA MET A 16 -0.61 2.61 -8.84
C MET A 16 -0.02 3.86 -8.19
N VAL A 17 -0.15 3.97 -6.87
CA VAL A 17 0.27 5.14 -6.09
C VAL A 17 1.31 4.77 -5.03
N THR A 18 2.09 5.75 -4.63
CA THR A 18 3.05 5.63 -3.54
C THR A 18 2.33 5.89 -2.21
N ALA A 19 2.40 4.94 -1.30
CA ALA A 19 1.95 5.12 0.07
C ALA A 19 2.82 4.27 1.01
N ASN A 20 3.14 4.81 2.17
CA ASN A 20 3.83 4.11 3.27
C ASN A 20 3.62 4.90 4.58
N LEU A 21 4.13 4.40 5.70
CA LEU A 21 3.95 5.05 7.01
C LEU A 21 4.37 6.53 7.05
N HIS A 22 5.31 6.94 6.20
CA HIS A 22 5.89 8.28 6.17
C HIS A 22 5.47 9.11 4.94
N TYR A 23 4.64 8.57 4.05
CA TYR A 23 4.24 9.24 2.81
C TYR A 23 2.76 9.02 2.52
N HIS A 24 2.00 10.11 2.57
CA HIS A 24 0.53 10.14 2.46
C HIS A 24 0.02 11.10 1.38
N ASP A 25 0.91 11.74 0.61
CA ASP A 25 0.53 12.80 -0.33
C ASP A 25 -0.41 12.33 -1.44
N GLU A 26 -0.42 11.04 -1.77
CA GLU A 26 -1.32 10.46 -2.78
C GLU A 26 -2.65 9.93 -2.19
N GLN A 27 -2.94 10.16 -0.90
CA GLN A 27 -4.20 9.78 -0.25
C GLN A 27 -5.46 10.24 -1.02
N PRO A 28 -5.54 11.46 -1.59
CA PRO A 28 -6.73 11.87 -2.34
C PRO A 28 -7.05 10.97 -3.56
N VAL A 29 -6.02 10.32 -4.15
CA VAL A 29 -6.23 9.38 -5.26
C VAL A 29 -6.84 8.07 -4.75
N ILE A 30 -6.45 7.64 -3.54
CA ILE A 30 -6.98 6.44 -2.87
C ILE A 30 -8.44 6.66 -2.49
N ASP A 31 -8.75 7.82 -1.89
CA ASP A 31 -10.12 8.18 -1.50
C ASP A 31 -11.05 8.26 -2.72
N TYR A 32 -10.57 8.86 -3.82
CA TYR A 32 -11.31 8.90 -5.08
C TYR A 32 -11.60 7.49 -5.60
N ALA A 33 -10.61 6.59 -5.58
CA ALA A 33 -10.81 5.21 -6.01
C ALA A 33 -11.86 4.48 -5.17
N ALA A 34 -11.82 4.63 -3.85
CA ALA A 34 -12.80 4.06 -2.94
C ALA A 34 -14.23 4.54 -3.24
N ALA A 35 -14.40 5.84 -3.49
CA ALA A 35 -15.71 6.44 -3.80
C ALA A 35 -16.27 6.02 -5.18
N HIS A 36 -15.40 5.63 -6.13
CA HIS A 36 -15.79 5.35 -7.51
C HIS A 36 -15.62 3.87 -7.91
N ASN A 37 -15.45 2.97 -6.93
CA ASN A 37 -15.24 1.53 -7.16
C ASN A 37 -14.07 1.23 -8.11
N LYS A 38 -12.95 1.93 -7.93
CA LYS A 38 -11.70 1.69 -8.69
C LYS A 38 -10.66 0.99 -7.82
N GLY A 39 -9.73 0.29 -8.46
CA GLY A 39 -8.63 -0.38 -7.76
C GLY A 39 -7.43 0.53 -7.47
N ILE A 40 -6.72 0.25 -6.38
CA ILE A 40 -5.44 0.88 -6.07
C ILE A 40 -4.38 -0.18 -5.78
N LEU A 41 -3.25 -0.07 -6.50
CA LEU A 41 -2.02 -0.78 -6.21
C LEU A 41 -1.05 0.14 -5.45
N ILE A 42 -0.57 -0.28 -4.29
CA ILE A 42 0.45 0.49 -3.56
C ILE A 42 1.85 0.06 -4.01
N LYS A 43 2.70 1.04 -4.37
CA LYS A 43 4.15 0.87 -4.53
C LYS A 43 4.90 1.53 -3.39
N LYS A 44 6.14 1.06 -3.14
CA LYS A 44 7.03 1.58 -2.09
C LYS A 44 6.43 1.56 -0.67
N ALA A 45 5.61 0.55 -0.37
CA ALA A 45 5.05 0.34 0.97
C ALA A 45 6.12 0.31 2.07
N PHE A 46 7.32 -0.23 1.77
CA PHE A 46 8.44 -0.32 2.72
C PHE A 46 9.50 0.78 2.56
N ALA A 47 9.15 1.91 1.93
CA ALA A 47 10.09 3.01 1.64
C ALA A 47 11.43 2.54 1.02
N SER A 48 11.37 1.53 0.14
CA SER A 48 12.56 0.90 -0.47
C SER A 48 13.56 0.32 0.54
N GLY A 49 13.08 -0.17 1.69
CA GLY A 49 13.89 -0.82 2.72
C GLY A 49 14.29 0.07 3.89
N HIS A 50 13.96 1.36 3.87
CA HIS A 50 14.32 2.27 4.97
C HIS A 50 13.45 2.08 6.23
N LEU A 51 12.25 1.51 6.09
CA LEU A 51 11.32 1.31 7.20
C LEU A 51 11.73 0.18 8.17
N PHE A 52 12.71 -0.66 7.83
CA PHE A 52 13.08 -1.81 8.65
C PHE A 52 13.79 -1.46 9.97
N ASN A 53 14.30 -0.23 10.10
CA ASN A 53 15.02 0.21 11.31
C ASN A 53 14.16 1.03 12.29
N ASP A 54 12.90 1.32 11.96
CA ASP A 54 12.11 2.28 12.73
C ASP A 54 11.50 1.68 14.01
N THR A 55 11.00 0.43 13.95
CA THR A 55 10.42 -0.26 15.12
C THR A 55 10.43 -1.78 14.93
N ASP A 56 10.37 -2.54 16.03
CA ASP A 56 10.24 -4.02 16.03
C ASP A 56 8.99 -4.55 15.29
N ASN A 57 8.05 -3.68 14.90
CA ASN A 57 6.78 -4.05 14.25
C ASN A 57 6.45 -3.22 12.99
N ALA A 58 7.42 -2.51 12.42
CA ALA A 58 7.17 -1.57 11.33
C ALA A 58 6.48 -2.22 10.11
N MET A 59 6.84 -3.47 9.78
CA MET A 59 6.23 -4.20 8.67
C MET A 59 4.75 -4.51 8.92
N GLN A 60 4.42 -5.02 10.10
CA GLN A 60 3.04 -5.35 10.46
C GLN A 60 2.17 -4.08 10.50
N GLN A 61 2.69 -2.99 11.08
CA GLN A 61 1.99 -1.71 11.11
C GLN A 61 1.76 -1.15 9.71
N THR A 62 2.76 -1.27 8.82
CA THR A 62 2.65 -0.86 7.41
C THR A 62 1.51 -1.62 6.72
N PHE A 63 1.48 -2.95 6.84
CA PHE A 63 0.42 -3.76 6.24
C PHE A 63 -0.95 -3.44 6.83
N ARG A 64 -1.06 -3.34 8.15
CA ARG A 64 -2.33 -3.00 8.82
C ARG A 64 -2.85 -1.64 8.38
N HIS A 65 -1.97 -0.65 8.29
CA HIS A 65 -2.34 0.68 7.82
C HIS A 65 -2.81 0.63 6.36
N LEU A 66 -1.99 0.11 5.44
CA LEU A 66 -2.28 0.16 4.01
C LEU A 66 -3.44 -0.75 3.59
N LEU A 67 -3.51 -1.98 4.09
CA LEU A 67 -4.62 -2.91 3.78
C LEU A 67 -5.91 -2.53 4.51
N GLY A 68 -5.81 -1.77 5.60
CA GLY A 68 -6.96 -1.21 6.31
C GLY A 68 -7.52 0.06 5.67
N THR A 69 -6.83 0.66 4.69
CA THR A 69 -7.28 1.88 4.01
C THR A 69 -8.31 1.52 2.93
N PRO A 70 -9.56 2.02 3.02
CA PRO A 70 -10.55 1.84 1.97
C PRO A 70 -10.01 2.30 0.61
N GLY A 71 -10.25 1.51 -0.44
CA GLY A 71 -9.75 1.77 -1.79
C GLY A 71 -8.43 1.10 -2.12
N VAL A 72 -7.60 0.74 -1.13
CA VAL A 72 -6.39 -0.07 -1.36
C VAL A 72 -6.80 -1.52 -1.63
N THR A 73 -6.44 -2.04 -2.81
CA THR A 73 -6.78 -3.42 -3.18
C THR A 73 -5.57 -4.35 -3.14
N SER A 74 -4.35 -3.83 -3.33
CA SER A 74 -3.13 -4.64 -3.29
C SER A 74 -1.90 -3.81 -2.97
N ILE A 75 -0.88 -4.48 -2.41
CA ILE A 75 0.45 -3.92 -2.18
C ILE A 75 1.46 -4.68 -3.03
N ILE A 76 2.27 -3.95 -3.80
CA ILE A 76 3.37 -4.51 -4.57
C ILE A 76 4.65 -4.48 -3.73
N ALA A 77 4.99 -5.63 -3.15
CA ALA A 77 6.17 -5.83 -2.33
C ALA A 77 7.32 -6.46 -3.14
N GLY A 78 8.34 -5.66 -3.48
CA GLY A 78 9.52 -6.15 -4.18
C GLY A 78 10.53 -6.82 -3.25
N THR A 79 10.86 -8.08 -3.50
CA THR A 79 11.97 -8.79 -2.84
C THR A 79 12.48 -9.93 -3.72
N ILE A 80 13.79 -10.18 -3.69
CA ILE A 80 14.42 -11.36 -4.29
C ILE A 80 14.78 -12.43 -3.24
N ASN A 81 14.64 -12.10 -1.95
CA ASN A 81 14.94 -13.01 -0.85
C ASN A 81 13.67 -13.83 -0.53
N PRO A 82 13.69 -15.18 -0.70
CA PRO A 82 12.55 -16.03 -0.40
C PRO A 82 12.09 -15.98 1.07
N ALA A 83 13.01 -15.73 2.01
CA ALA A 83 12.65 -15.56 3.42
C ALA A 83 11.82 -14.29 3.62
N HIS A 84 12.24 -13.18 3.05
CA HIS A 84 11.47 -11.92 3.10
C HIS A 84 10.12 -12.05 2.39
N LEU A 85 10.03 -12.82 1.29
CA LEU A 85 8.75 -13.06 0.62
C LEU A 85 7.76 -13.78 1.53
N ARG A 86 8.21 -14.84 2.23
CA ARG A 86 7.36 -15.56 3.18
C ARG A 86 6.93 -14.68 4.35
N ASP A 87 7.85 -13.91 4.91
CA ASP A 87 7.54 -12.99 6.01
C ASP A 87 6.53 -11.91 5.56
N ASN A 88 6.74 -11.27 4.39
CA ASN A 88 5.78 -10.31 3.84
C ASN A 88 4.36 -10.89 3.73
N VAL A 89 4.23 -12.12 3.24
CA VAL A 89 2.92 -12.80 3.11
C VAL A 89 2.34 -13.10 4.49
N GLU A 90 3.14 -13.56 5.44
CA GLU A 90 2.70 -13.86 6.80
C GLU A 90 2.20 -12.60 7.52
N GLN A 91 2.95 -11.50 7.44
CA GLN A 91 2.56 -10.23 8.06
C GLN A 91 1.32 -9.61 7.40
N ALA A 92 1.20 -9.70 6.07
CA ALA A 92 -0.01 -9.27 5.37
C ALA A 92 -1.24 -10.06 5.82
N ARG A 93 -1.12 -11.39 5.95
CA ARG A 93 -2.19 -12.25 6.45
C ARG A 93 -2.58 -11.89 7.89
N LYS A 94 -1.60 -11.74 8.79
CA LYS A 94 -1.84 -11.31 10.18
C LYS A 94 -2.54 -9.95 10.25
N ALA A 95 -2.18 -9.01 9.38
CA ALA A 95 -2.84 -7.72 9.32
C ALA A 95 -4.33 -7.88 8.96
N LEU A 96 -4.64 -8.62 7.89
CA LEU A 96 -6.01 -8.87 7.43
C LEU A 96 -6.87 -9.59 8.46
N ASP A 97 -6.31 -10.54 9.22
CA ASP A 97 -7.04 -11.25 10.28
C ASP A 97 -7.47 -10.33 11.45
N THR A 98 -6.95 -9.11 11.52
CA THR A 98 -7.14 -8.17 12.65
C THR A 98 -7.76 -6.83 12.27
N LEU A 99 -8.23 -6.71 11.02
CA LEU A 99 -9.00 -5.58 10.48
C LEU A 99 -10.49 -5.90 10.57
#